data_AF-A0A848KNU2-F1
#
_entry.id   AF-A0A848KNU2-F1
#
_cell.length_a   1.000
_cell.length_b   1.000
_cell.length_c   1.000
_cell.angle_alpha   90.00
_cell.angle_beta   90.00
_cell.angle_gamma   90.00
#
_symmetry.space_group_name_H-M   'P 1'
#
loop_
_entity.id
_entity.type
_entity.pdbx_description
1 polymer ?
#
loop_
_entity_poly.entity_id
_entity_poly.type
_entity_poly.pdbx_seq_one_letter_code
_entity_poly.pdbx_strand_id
1 'polypeptide(L)'
;MRMSERIALSAMAILFTAVAMGGGVGSAHAQPSPVVGGVGQICSTPGRVGVDGLSGDQLVCTYVEKPGGYKWVRTAPILGVHNIGTTCKYPNDNVSQTPGGIAVHCDPSSNKWVGP
;
A
#
# COMPACT_ATOMS: atom_id res chain seq x y z
N MET A 1 57.25 -0.24 -19.36
CA MET A 1 56.85 -1.64 -19.11
C MET A 1 56.79 -1.86 -17.59
N ARG A 2 55.88 -2.73 -17.12
CA ARG A 2 55.19 -2.80 -15.80
C ARG A 2 53.94 -1.89 -15.78
N MET A 3 52.71 -2.33 -16.07
CA MET A 3 51.95 -3.57 -15.79
C MET A 3 51.59 -3.75 -14.31
N SER A 4 50.26 -3.74 -14.05
CA SER A 4 49.52 -4.15 -12.84
C SER A 4 49.65 -3.21 -11.62
N GLU A 5 48.61 -2.92 -10.82
CA GLU A 5 47.63 -3.87 -10.31
C GLU A 5 46.42 -3.20 -9.59
N ARG A 6 45.21 -3.65 -9.97
CA ARG A 6 43.97 -3.92 -9.18
C ARG A 6 43.28 -2.83 -8.34
N ILE A 7 42.08 -2.52 -8.85
CA ILE A 7 40.85 -2.08 -8.16
C ILE A 7 40.62 -2.91 -6.90
N ALA A 8 40.57 -2.26 -5.74
CA ALA A 8 40.02 -2.83 -4.51
C ALA A 8 38.71 -2.09 -4.17
N LEU A 9 37.59 -2.69 -4.58
CA LEU A 9 36.28 -2.45 -3.96
C LEU A 9 36.39 -2.85 -2.48
N SER A 10 36.42 -1.88 -1.56
CA SER A 10 36.17 -2.18 -0.16
C SER A 10 34.70 -1.88 0.13
N ALA A 11 33.90 -2.95 0.13
CA ALA A 11 32.54 -2.92 0.64
C ALA A 11 32.59 -2.73 2.16
N MET A 12 32.48 -1.48 2.62
CA MET A 12 32.20 -1.19 4.03
C MET A 12 30.73 -1.55 4.31
N ALA A 13 30.53 -2.78 4.76
CA ALA A 13 29.30 -3.22 5.39
C ALA A 13 29.12 -2.44 6.71
N ILE A 14 28.24 -1.45 6.70
CA ILE A 14 27.86 -0.73 7.91
C ILE A 14 26.93 -1.66 8.71
N LEU A 15 27.48 -2.21 9.79
CA LEU A 15 26.75 -2.92 10.85
C LEU A 15 25.83 -1.91 11.56
N PHE A 16 24.54 -1.91 11.22
CA PHE A 16 23.53 -1.32 12.11
C PHE A 16 23.10 -2.39 13.11
N THR A 17 23.63 -2.28 14.32
CA THR A 17 23.15 -2.98 15.52
C THR A 17 21.68 -2.65 15.77
N ALA A 18 20.80 -3.64 15.58
CA ALA A 18 19.41 -3.55 15.99
C ALA A 18 19.32 -3.67 17.52
N VAL A 19 18.99 -2.56 18.19
CA VAL A 19 18.55 -2.58 19.60
C VAL A 19 17.10 -3.04 19.61
N ALA A 20 16.87 -4.27 20.03
CA ALA A 20 15.55 -4.80 20.32
C ALA A 20 15.21 -4.54 21.79
N MET A 21 14.34 -3.56 22.08
CA MET A 21 13.65 -3.43 23.38
C MET A 21 12.25 -2.81 23.21
N GLY A 22 11.24 -3.50 23.76
CA GLY A 22 9.83 -3.06 23.89
C GLY A 22 8.91 -3.78 22.90
N GLY A 23 8.06 -4.73 23.28
CA GLY A 23 7.15 -4.70 24.42
C GLY A 23 5.79 -4.18 23.97
N GLY A 24 5.08 -4.95 23.15
CA GLY A 24 3.74 -4.61 22.66
C GLY A 24 3.10 -5.81 21.97
N VAL A 25 2.26 -6.55 22.71
CA VAL A 25 1.35 -7.57 22.18
C VAL A 25 0.19 -6.87 21.49
N GLY A 26 0.45 -6.37 20.28
CA GLY A 26 -0.58 -6.03 19.32
C GLY A 26 -0.15 -6.66 18.02
N SER A 27 -0.88 -7.67 17.54
CA SER A 27 -0.76 -8.15 16.17
C SER A 27 -1.21 -7.03 15.24
N ALA A 28 -0.37 -6.00 15.07
CA ALA A 28 -0.47 -5.10 13.95
C ALA A 28 -0.34 -6.01 12.74
N HIS A 29 -1.45 -6.26 12.05
CA HIS A 29 -1.37 -6.74 10.68
C HIS A 29 -0.46 -5.75 9.96
N ALA A 30 0.78 -6.18 9.69
CA ALA A 30 1.76 -5.35 9.02
C ALA A 30 1.07 -4.75 7.79
N GLN A 31 1.05 -3.42 7.68
CA GLN A 31 0.52 -2.80 6.48
C GLN A 31 1.31 -3.39 5.30
N PRO A 32 0.62 -3.90 4.26
CA PRO A 32 1.31 -4.45 3.10
C PRO A 32 2.23 -3.37 2.54
N SER A 33 3.43 -3.75 2.11
CA SER A 33 4.37 -2.81 1.50
C SER A 33 3.66 -2.00 0.42
N PRO A 34 3.74 -0.66 0.46
CA PRO A 34 2.99 0.18 -0.45
C PRO A 34 3.41 -0.11 -1.89
N VAL A 35 2.43 -0.38 -2.75
CA VAL A 35 2.67 -0.46 -4.19
C VAL A 35 2.76 0.96 -4.71
N VAL A 36 3.90 1.31 -5.30
CA VAL A 36 4.09 2.65 -5.87
C VAL A 36 3.50 2.69 -7.28
N GLY A 37 2.63 3.67 -7.52
CA GLY A 37 2.00 3.94 -8.81
C GLY A 37 2.07 5.42 -9.18
N GLY A 38 1.33 5.79 -10.22
CA GLY A 38 1.12 7.18 -10.62
C GLY A 38 -0.29 7.37 -11.16
N VAL A 39 -0.96 8.46 -10.81
CA VAL A 39 -2.33 8.73 -11.28
C VAL A 39 -2.43 8.61 -12.81
N GLY A 40 -3.41 7.85 -13.29
CA GLY A 40 -3.67 7.60 -14.70
C GLY A 40 -2.78 6.55 -15.36
N GLN A 41 -1.74 6.07 -14.66
CA GLN A 41 -0.91 4.95 -15.13
C GLN A 41 -1.65 3.63 -15.01
N ILE A 42 -1.24 2.66 -15.84
CA ILE A 42 -1.83 1.32 -15.88
C ILE A 42 -1.51 0.58 -14.56
N CYS A 43 -2.47 -0.20 -14.09
CA CYS A 43 -2.31 -1.10 -12.96
C CYS A 43 -2.92 -2.48 -13.30
N SER A 44 -2.42 -3.54 -12.68
CA SER A 44 -2.78 -4.93 -13.05
C SER A 44 -3.71 -5.63 -12.08
N THR A 45 -3.86 -5.12 -10.86
CA THR A 45 -4.63 -5.78 -9.79
C THR A 45 -5.83 -4.92 -9.41
N PRO A 46 -7.05 -5.27 -9.86
CA PRO A 46 -8.27 -4.52 -9.53
C PRO A 46 -8.44 -4.36 -8.02
N GLY A 47 -8.87 -3.18 -7.59
CA GLY A 47 -9.09 -2.84 -6.19
C GLY A 47 -7.82 -2.72 -5.35
N ARG A 48 -6.61 -2.93 -5.92
CA ARG A 48 -5.36 -2.78 -5.17
C ARG A 48 -5.18 -1.34 -4.71
N VAL A 49 -4.74 -1.14 -3.47
CA VAL A 49 -4.31 0.14 -2.92
C VAL A 49 -2.82 0.35 -3.18
N GLY A 50 -2.47 1.55 -3.59
CA GLY A 50 -1.11 2.01 -3.82
C GLY A 50 -0.92 3.45 -3.36
N VAL A 51 0.28 3.96 -3.58
CA VAL A 51 0.66 5.34 -3.27
C VAL A 51 1.27 5.97 -4.51
N ASP A 52 0.92 7.22 -4.79
CA ASP A 52 1.53 8.00 -5.86
C ASP A 52 2.99 8.32 -5.50
N GLY A 53 3.93 7.93 -6.34
CA GLY A 53 5.36 8.12 -6.07
C GLY A 53 5.83 9.58 -6.05
N LEU A 54 5.05 10.52 -6.60
CA LEU A 54 5.39 11.93 -6.65
C LEU A 54 4.72 12.73 -5.54
N SER A 55 3.41 12.53 -5.34
CA SER A 55 2.64 13.31 -4.36
C SER A 55 2.49 12.62 -3.01
N GLY A 56 2.69 11.30 -2.93
CA GLY A 56 2.34 10.52 -1.75
C GLY A 56 0.84 10.30 -1.57
N ASP A 57 0.00 10.69 -2.54
CA ASP A 57 -1.44 10.49 -2.48
C ASP A 57 -1.80 9.00 -2.51
N GLN A 58 -2.87 8.63 -1.83
CA GLN A 58 -3.37 7.26 -1.87
C GLN A 58 -4.12 6.99 -3.18
N LEU A 59 -3.87 5.82 -3.76
CA LEU A 59 -4.41 5.40 -5.05
C LEU A 59 -5.17 4.09 -4.92
N VAL A 60 -6.18 3.91 -5.75
CA VAL A 60 -6.84 2.62 -5.98
C VAL A 60 -6.78 2.25 -7.46
N CYS A 61 -6.50 0.99 -7.75
CA CYS A 61 -6.52 0.45 -9.10
C CYS A 61 -7.97 0.15 -9.49
N THR A 62 -8.57 0.97 -10.37
CA THR A 62 -9.96 0.80 -10.81
C THR A 62 -10.05 0.75 -12.33
N TYR A 63 -11.13 0.16 -12.84
CA TYR A 63 -11.41 0.20 -14.27
C TYR A 63 -11.87 1.60 -14.67
N VAL A 64 -11.23 2.18 -15.69
CA VAL A 64 -11.60 3.49 -16.25
C VAL A 64 -12.06 3.29 -17.68
N GLU A 65 -13.29 3.71 -17.99
CA GLU A 65 -13.94 3.39 -19.28
C GLU A 65 -13.25 3.99 -20.50
N LYS A 66 -12.59 5.14 -20.38
CA LYS A 66 -11.92 5.83 -21.50
C LYS A 66 -10.52 6.28 -21.08
N PRO A 67 -9.45 5.83 -21.76
CA PRO A 67 -9.37 4.93 -22.93
C PRO A 67 -9.57 3.42 -22.64
N GLY A 68 -10.23 3.04 -21.53
CA GLY A 68 -10.41 1.64 -21.15
C GLY A 68 -9.24 1.11 -20.32
N GLY A 69 -9.51 0.11 -19.48
CA GLY A 69 -8.51 -0.62 -18.71
C GLY A 69 -8.36 -0.16 -17.26
N TYR A 70 -7.56 -0.93 -16.52
CA TYR A 70 -7.28 -0.68 -15.11
C TYR A 70 -6.21 0.40 -14.96
N LYS A 71 -6.55 1.45 -14.21
CA LYS A 71 -5.67 2.58 -13.95
C LYS A 71 -5.68 2.96 -12.49
N TRP A 72 -4.56 3.50 -12.04
CA TRP A 72 -4.46 4.14 -10.74
C TRP A 72 -5.28 5.43 -10.73
N VAL A 73 -6.23 5.53 -9.81
CA VAL A 73 -6.99 6.76 -9.55
C VAL A 73 -6.83 7.17 -8.10
N ARG A 74 -6.98 8.47 -7.82
CA ARG A 74 -6.99 8.97 -6.45
C ARG A 74 -8.19 8.41 -5.70
N THR A 75 -7.99 7.97 -4.47
CA THR A 75 -9.05 7.53 -3.58
C THR A 75 -9.26 8.53 -2.43
N ALA A 76 -10.40 8.42 -1.76
CA ALA A 76 -10.57 9.01 -0.44
C ALA A 76 -9.51 8.44 0.55
N PRO A 77 -9.18 9.16 1.63
CA PRO A 77 -8.19 8.69 2.60
C PRO A 77 -8.53 7.29 3.12
N ILE A 78 -7.55 6.38 3.08
CA ILE A 78 -7.66 5.05 3.68
C ILE A 78 -7.55 5.21 5.19
N LEU A 79 -8.59 4.80 5.89
CA LEU A 79 -8.71 4.98 7.34
C LEU A 79 -7.87 3.99 8.16
N GLY A 80 -7.50 2.86 7.57
CA GLY A 80 -6.69 1.86 8.24
C GLY A 80 -6.68 0.52 7.52
N VAL A 81 -6.50 -0.56 8.29
CA VAL A 81 -6.54 -1.94 7.78
C VAL A 81 -7.67 -2.69 8.49
N HIS A 82 -8.62 -3.23 7.72
CA HIS A 82 -9.77 -3.98 8.23
C HIS A 82 -10.07 -5.24 7.42
N ASN A 83 -10.59 -6.27 8.08
CA ASN A 83 -11.06 -7.47 7.39
C ASN A 83 -12.47 -7.27 6.83
N ILE A 84 -12.76 -7.86 5.67
CA ILE A 84 -14.12 -7.87 5.11
C ILE A 84 -15.08 -8.51 6.11
N GLY A 85 -16.28 -7.94 6.24
CA GLY A 85 -17.34 -8.38 7.16
C GLY A 85 -17.19 -7.87 8.59
N THR A 86 -16.09 -7.20 8.92
CA THR A 86 -15.94 -6.51 10.21
C THR A 86 -16.69 -5.18 10.23
N THR A 87 -17.06 -4.71 11.42
CA THR A 87 -17.87 -3.52 11.61
C THR A 87 -17.15 -2.24 11.18
N CYS A 88 -17.90 -1.34 10.55
CA CYS A 88 -17.52 0.04 10.25
C CYS A 88 -18.66 0.98 10.68
N LYS A 89 -18.43 2.29 10.65
CA LYS A 89 -19.39 3.33 11.04
C LYS A 89 -19.78 4.20 9.85
N TYR A 90 -20.80 3.81 9.09
CA TYR A 90 -21.33 4.67 8.04
C TYR A 90 -22.07 5.89 8.65
N PRO A 91 -21.94 7.11 8.10
CA PRO A 91 -21.14 7.51 6.93
C PRO A 91 -19.72 7.99 7.26
N ASN A 92 -19.27 7.87 8.51
CA ASN A 92 -17.98 8.39 8.95
C ASN A 92 -16.80 7.60 8.39
N ASP A 93 -16.97 6.29 8.23
CA ASP A 93 -15.97 5.37 7.71
C ASP A 93 -16.22 5.14 6.22
N ASN A 94 -15.51 5.85 5.35
CA ASN A 94 -15.81 5.83 3.91
C ASN A 94 -15.05 4.71 3.17
N VAL A 95 -13.71 4.78 3.17
CA VAL A 95 -12.84 3.83 2.46
C VAL A 95 -11.71 3.35 3.39
N SER A 96 -11.35 2.09 3.27
CA SER A 96 -10.22 1.50 3.98
C SER A 96 -9.56 0.41 3.11
N GLN A 97 -8.69 -0.42 3.67
CA GLN A 97 -8.09 -1.54 2.96
C GLN A 97 -8.03 -2.83 3.78
N THR A 98 -7.98 -3.98 3.10
CA THR A 98 -7.67 -5.27 3.72
C THR A 98 -6.18 -5.39 4.04
N PRO A 99 -5.77 -6.36 4.90
CA PRO A 99 -4.36 -6.66 5.08
C PRO A 99 -3.63 -7.08 3.79
N GLY A 100 -4.37 -7.60 2.80
CA GLY A 100 -3.84 -7.88 1.46
C GLY A 100 -3.66 -6.64 0.58
N GLY A 101 -4.02 -5.45 1.06
CA GLY A 101 -3.90 -4.19 0.33
C GLY A 101 -4.99 -4.00 -0.71
N ILE A 102 -6.17 -4.59 -0.50
CA ILE A 102 -7.34 -4.40 -1.38
C ILE A 102 -8.26 -3.37 -0.74
N ALA A 103 -8.70 -2.39 -1.51
CA ALA A 103 -9.63 -1.35 -1.06
C ALA A 103 -10.96 -1.98 -0.62
N VAL A 104 -11.52 -1.46 0.46
CA VAL A 104 -12.84 -1.81 0.98
C VAL A 104 -13.63 -0.54 1.27
N HIS A 105 -14.95 -0.62 1.19
CA HIS A 105 -15.84 0.47 1.56
C HIS A 105 -16.81 0.03 2.67
N CYS A 106 -17.35 0.98 3.42
CA CYS A 106 -18.36 0.68 4.43
C CYS A 106 -19.74 0.61 3.77
N ASP A 107 -20.37 -0.56 3.78
CA ASP A 107 -21.72 -0.72 3.26
C ASP A 107 -22.74 -0.06 4.21
N PRO A 108 -23.56 0.90 3.73
CA PRO A 108 -24.56 1.58 4.56
C PRO A 108 -25.66 0.64 5.05
N SER A 109 -25.92 -0.46 4.35
CA SER A 109 -27.01 -1.38 4.68
C SER A 109 -26.67 -2.28 5.86
N SER A 110 -25.40 -2.70 5.96
CA SER A 110 -24.93 -3.66 6.97
C SER A 110 -23.95 -3.09 8.00
N ASN A 111 -23.46 -1.86 7.81
CA ASN A 111 -22.38 -1.26 8.62
C ASN A 111 -21.14 -2.18 8.71
N LYS A 112 -20.78 -2.78 7.58
CA LYS A 112 -19.62 -3.67 7.46
C LYS A 112 -18.71 -3.26 6.33
N TRP A 113 -17.42 -3.53 6.50
CA TRP A 113 -16.44 -3.43 5.43
C TRP A 113 -16.73 -4.48 4.36
N VAL A 114 -16.89 -4.04 3.11
CA VAL A 114 -17.12 -4.90 1.95
C VAL A 114 -16.07 -4.64 0.87
N GLY A 115 -15.83 -5.65 0.04
CA GLY A 115 -14.87 -5.57 -1.06
C GLY A 115 -15.28 -4.58 -2.16
N PRO A 116 -14.38 -4.36 -3.14
CA PRO A 116 -14.65 -3.56 -4.33
C PRO A 116 -15.64 -4.27 -5.28
#